data_AF-B9S9Z0-F1
#
_entry.id   AF-B9S9Z0-F1
#
_cell.length_a   1.000
_cell.length_b   1.000
_cell.length_c   1.000
_cell.angle_alpha   90.00
_cell.angle_beta   90.00
_cell.angle_gamma   90.00
#
_symmetry.space_group_name_H-M   'P 1'
#
loop_
_entity.id
_entity.type
_entity.pdbx_description
1 polymer ?
#
loop_
_entity_poly.entity_id
_entity_poly.type
_entity_poly.pdbx_seq_one_letter_code
_entity_poly.pdbx_strand_id
1 'polypeptide(L)'
;MQLCTGTDYCHVMHIIHSGIPKSLQSLLEDSALLKVGVGVGNDSVKVFTDYNVSVKAVEDLSYLARKKIGGKPKSWSLQSLTEMLVCKELGKPNKIRLGNWEVDVLSKEQLEYAATDAFASWQLYQVLRSLPDTKEVADGRSEEAEVVP
;
A
#
# COMPACT_ATOMS: atom_id res chain seq x y z
N MET A 1 -10.47 2.54 -8.57
CA MET A 1 -10.00 3.04 -7.26
C MET A 1 -10.65 2.21 -6.18
N GLN A 2 -9.91 1.81 -5.15
CA GLN A 2 -10.39 0.90 -4.13
C GLN A 2 -10.05 1.48 -2.75
N LEU A 3 -11.04 1.47 -1.85
CA LEU A 3 -10.91 2.00 -0.49
C LEU A 3 -11.46 0.99 0.50
N CYS A 4 -10.73 0.70 1.57
CA CYS A 4 -11.20 -0.14 2.66
C CYS A 4 -10.85 0.51 4.00
N THR A 5 -11.83 0.57 4.91
CA THR A 5 -11.70 1.29 6.19
C THR A 5 -11.85 0.37 7.40
N GLY A 6 -12.17 -0.90 7.18
CA GLY A 6 -12.47 -1.86 8.24
C GLY A 6 -12.66 -3.29 7.71
N THR A 7 -13.32 -4.12 8.50
CA THR A 7 -13.58 -5.53 8.20
C THR A 7 -14.86 -5.77 7.40
N ASP A 8 -15.77 -4.81 7.38
CA ASP A 8 -17.15 -5.07 6.94
C ASP A 8 -17.34 -4.81 5.45
N TYR A 9 -16.76 -3.72 4.93
CA TYR A 9 -16.94 -3.29 3.55
C TYR A 9 -15.68 -2.64 2.98
N CYS A 10 -15.42 -2.95 1.70
CA CYS A 10 -14.53 -2.16 0.86
C CYS A 10 -15.31 -1.61 -0.34
N HIS A 11 -14.96 -0.40 -0.78
CA HIS A 11 -15.55 0.26 -1.93
C HIS A 11 -14.64 0.14 -3.14
N VAL A 12 -15.19 -0.31 -4.28
CA VAL A 12 -14.51 -0.28 -5.58
C VAL A 12 -15.26 0.73 -6.46
N MET A 13 -14.57 1.82 -6.80
CA MET A 13 -15.10 2.94 -7.56
C MET A 13 -14.47 2.98 -8.95
N HIS A 14 -15.32 2.94 -9.98
CA HIS A 14 -14.93 2.87 -11.38
C HIS A 14 -14.66 4.26 -11.97
N ILE A 15 -13.65 4.94 -11.40
CA ILE A 15 -13.37 6.37 -11.64
C ILE A 15 -12.99 6.72 -13.09
N ILE A 16 -12.63 5.72 -13.92
CA ILE A 16 -12.40 5.96 -15.35
C ILE A 16 -13.68 6.39 -16.07
N HIS A 17 -14.83 5.89 -15.62
CA HIS A 17 -16.15 6.20 -16.19
C HIS A 17 -16.81 7.36 -15.45
N SER A 18 -16.67 7.42 -14.13
CA SER A 18 -17.34 8.44 -13.31
C SER A 18 -16.55 9.72 -13.10
N GLY A 19 -15.26 9.73 -13.43
CA GLY A 19 -14.31 10.69 -12.86
C GLY A 19 -14.19 10.55 -11.34
N ILE A 20 -13.62 11.57 -10.69
CA ILE A 20 -13.54 11.66 -9.22
C ILE A 20 -14.61 12.65 -8.73
N PRO A 21 -15.66 12.19 -8.04
CA PRO A 21 -16.65 13.09 -7.42
C PRO A 21 -16.02 13.96 -6.32
N LYS A 22 -16.60 15.14 -6.06
CA LYS A 22 -16.10 16.06 -5.02
C LYS A 22 -15.94 15.43 -3.64
N SER A 23 -16.88 14.57 -3.22
CA SER A 23 -16.80 13.86 -1.94
C SER A 23 -15.58 12.93 -1.87
N LEU A 24 -15.28 12.21 -2.96
CA LEU A 24 -14.11 11.37 -3.05
C LEU A 24 -12.83 12.21 -3.09
N GLN A 25 -12.81 13.31 -3.84
CA GLN A 25 -11.68 14.25 -3.86
C GLN A 25 -11.39 14.77 -2.45
N SER A 26 -12.40 15.24 -1.72
CA SER A 26 -12.24 15.72 -0.34
C SER A 26 -11.66 14.64 0.58
N LEU A 27 -12.11 13.39 0.45
CA LEU A 27 -11.55 12.26 1.21
C LEU A 27 -10.08 12.00 0.87
N LEU A 28 -9.73 12.03 -0.42
CA LEU A 28 -8.36 11.80 -0.89
C LEU A 28 -7.41 12.94 -0.47
N GLU A 29 -7.88 14.18 -0.47
CA GLU A 29 -7.11 15.39 -0.13
C GLU A 29 -7.09 15.72 1.37
N ASP A 30 -7.79 14.96 2.20
CA ASP A 30 -7.81 15.13 3.66
C ASP A 30 -6.55 14.53 4.30
N SER A 31 -5.72 15.38 4.93
CA SER A 31 -4.50 14.96 5.64
C SER A 31 -4.78 14.26 6.98
N ALA A 32 -5.99 14.33 7.52
CA ALA A 32 -6.38 13.60 8.73
C ALA A 32 -6.65 12.12 8.45
N LEU A 33 -6.88 11.75 7.17
CA LEU A 33 -7.14 10.38 6.75
C LEU A 33 -5.89 9.80 6.07
N LEU A 34 -5.24 8.84 6.72
CA LEU A 34 -4.08 8.15 6.17
C LEU A 34 -4.49 7.14 5.08
N LYS A 35 -3.80 7.17 3.95
CA LYS A 35 -3.95 6.22 2.83
C LYS A 35 -2.72 5.32 2.80
N VAL A 36 -2.96 4.03 2.83
CA VAL A 36 -1.91 3.02 2.95
C VAL A 36 -2.00 2.01 1.82
N GLY A 37 -0.85 1.51 1.39
CA GLY A 37 -0.72 0.50 0.36
C GLY A 37 0.74 0.20 0.04
N VAL A 38 0.99 -0.78 -0.80
CA VAL A 38 2.33 -1.04 -1.34
C VAL A 38 2.45 -0.36 -2.70
N GLY A 39 3.39 0.55 -2.87
CA GLY A 39 3.52 1.36 -4.08
C GLY A 39 2.57 2.56 -4.11
N VAL A 40 1.89 2.87 -3.00
CA VAL A 40 0.82 3.88 -2.94
C VAL A 40 1.31 5.29 -3.27
N GLY A 41 2.60 5.59 -3.10
CA GLY A 41 3.19 6.86 -3.55
C GLY A 41 3.12 7.02 -5.08
N ASN A 42 3.35 5.94 -5.84
CA ASN A 42 3.23 5.95 -7.29
C ASN A 42 1.76 6.08 -7.70
N ASP A 43 0.85 5.42 -6.98
CA ASP A 43 -0.59 5.54 -7.22
C ASP A 43 -1.07 6.98 -6.99
N SER A 44 -0.57 7.65 -5.94
CA SER A 44 -0.85 9.06 -5.68
C SER A 44 -0.42 9.97 -6.83
N VAL A 45 0.80 9.75 -7.37
CA VAL A 45 1.30 10.52 -8.53
C VAL A 45 0.43 10.26 -9.76
N LYS A 46 0.01 9.01 -9.97
CA LYS A 46 -0.87 8.66 -11.09
C LYS A 46 -2.24 9.34 -10.96
N VAL A 47 -2.84 9.33 -9.77
CA VAL A 47 -4.12 10.03 -9.52
C VAL A 47 -3.99 11.53 -9.77
N PHE A 48 -2.88 12.15 -9.35
CA PHE A 48 -2.63 13.56 -9.65
C PHE A 48 -2.48 13.82 -11.16
N THR A 49 -1.73 12.98 -11.85
CA THR A 49 -1.49 13.11 -13.30
C THR A 49 -2.77 12.96 -14.10
N ASP A 50 -3.58 11.96 -13.76
CA ASP A 50 -4.76 11.59 -14.54
C ASP A 50 -5.99 12.46 -14.20
N TYR A 51 -6.09 12.95 -12.96
CA TYR A 51 -7.32 13.62 -12.46
C TYR A 51 -7.06 14.97 -11.77
N ASN A 52 -5.82 15.43 -11.64
CA ASN A 52 -5.44 16.65 -10.91
C ASN A 52 -5.94 16.68 -9.45
N VAL A 53 -5.93 15.51 -8.80
CA VAL A 53 -6.29 15.34 -7.37
C VAL A 53 -5.05 14.98 -6.57
N SER A 54 -4.76 15.75 -5.52
CA SER A 54 -3.58 15.53 -4.67
C SER A 54 -3.92 14.60 -3.50
N VAL A 55 -3.58 13.31 -3.60
CA VAL A 55 -3.76 12.39 -2.46
C VAL A 55 -2.82 12.80 -1.32
N LYS A 56 -3.38 13.14 -0.16
CA LYS A 56 -2.63 13.55 1.03
C LYS A 56 -2.56 12.43 2.07
N ALA A 57 -1.59 12.54 2.97
CA ALA A 57 -1.30 11.58 4.04
C ALA A 57 -1.19 10.15 3.48
N VAL A 58 -0.08 9.88 2.80
CA VAL A 58 0.19 8.58 2.15
C VAL A 58 1.33 7.89 2.88
N GLU A 59 1.15 6.61 3.24
CA GLU A 59 2.20 5.80 3.87
C GLU A 59 2.38 4.47 3.12
N ASP A 60 3.60 4.25 2.64
CA ASP A 60 3.95 3.04 1.91
C ASP A 60 4.29 1.89 2.86
N LEU A 61 3.53 0.79 2.74
CA LEU A 61 3.66 -0.37 3.62
C LEU A 61 4.98 -1.12 3.43
N SER A 62 5.59 -1.05 2.25
CA SER A 62 6.92 -1.64 2.01
C SER A 62 7.99 -0.90 2.82
N TYR A 63 7.88 0.43 2.89
CA TYR A 63 8.77 1.24 3.72
C TYR A 63 8.51 1.06 5.21
N LEU A 64 7.24 1.07 5.64
CA LEU A 64 6.88 0.82 7.03
C LEU A 64 7.37 -0.57 7.48
N ALA A 65 7.19 -1.60 6.66
CA ALA A 65 7.66 -2.94 6.93
C ALA A 65 9.18 -3.03 7.14
N ARG A 66 9.98 -2.30 6.35
CA ARG A 66 11.45 -2.26 6.53
C ARG A 66 11.85 -1.75 7.92
N LYS A 67 11.10 -0.82 8.50
CA LYS A 67 11.35 -0.29 9.85
C LYS A 67 10.92 -1.24 10.99
N LYS A 68 9.93 -2.09 10.72
CA LYS A 68 9.26 -2.91 11.74
C LYS A 68 9.76 -4.35 11.82
N ILE A 69 10.12 -4.96 10.69
CA ILE A 69 10.45 -6.39 10.62
C ILE A 69 11.96 -6.68 10.72
N GLY A 70 12.79 -5.65 10.51
CA GLY A 70 14.25 -5.78 10.55
C GLY A 70 14.82 -6.69 9.46
N GLY A 71 16.13 -6.94 9.53
CA GLY A 71 16.85 -7.78 8.56
C GLY A 71 17.29 -7.02 7.31
N LYS A 72 17.76 -7.76 6.29
CA LYS A 72 18.29 -7.17 5.05
C LYS A 72 17.24 -6.31 4.35
N PRO A 73 17.61 -5.17 3.75
CA PRO A 73 16.70 -4.36 2.95
C PRO A 73 15.98 -5.22 1.91
N LYS A 74 14.65 -5.27 2.01
CA LYS A 74 13.78 -5.97 1.07
C LYS A 74 12.80 -4.98 0.46
N SER A 75 12.57 -5.12 -0.84
CA SER A 75 11.39 -4.55 -1.48
C SER A 75 10.24 -5.52 -1.24
N TRP A 76 9.30 -5.10 -0.40
CA TRP A 76 8.12 -5.88 -0.08
C TRP A 76 7.03 -5.64 -1.12
N SER A 77 6.40 -6.72 -1.57
CA SER A 77 5.15 -6.69 -2.33
C SER A 77 3.98 -6.90 -1.36
N LEU A 78 2.77 -6.51 -1.77
CA LEU A 78 1.57 -6.76 -0.97
C LEU A 78 1.41 -8.26 -0.65
N GLN A 79 1.67 -9.12 -1.64
CA GLN A 79 1.62 -10.58 -1.49
C GLN A 79 2.64 -11.09 -0.47
N SER A 80 3.91 -10.70 -0.61
CA SER A 80 4.97 -11.19 0.30
C SER A 80 4.83 -10.66 1.72
N LEU A 81 4.23 -9.48 1.92
CA LEU A 81 3.86 -9.02 3.26
C LEU A 81 2.69 -9.79 3.84
N THR A 82 1.66 -10.04 3.04
CA THR A 82 0.47 -10.78 3.49
C THR A 82 0.83 -12.19 3.91
N GLU A 83 1.69 -12.86 3.15
CA GLU A 83 2.19 -14.19 3.47
C GLU A 83 2.99 -14.18 4.77
N MET A 84 3.92 -13.23 4.91
CA MET A 84 4.83 -13.17 6.05
C MET A 84 4.15 -12.74 7.37
N LEU A 85 3.23 -11.78 7.33
CA LEU A 85 2.62 -11.20 8.54
C LEU A 85 1.28 -11.81 8.91
N VAL A 86 0.52 -12.33 7.94
CA VAL A 86 -0.85 -12.81 8.15
C VAL A 86 -0.98 -14.31 7.83
N CYS A 87 0.07 -14.94 7.30
CA CYS A 87 0.07 -16.35 6.88
C CYS A 87 -1.07 -16.65 5.89
N LYS A 88 -1.36 -15.71 4.99
CA LYS A 88 -2.35 -15.82 3.92
C LYS A 88 -1.71 -15.53 2.57
N GLU A 89 -2.24 -16.16 1.53
CA GLU A 89 -1.79 -15.93 0.17
C GLU A 89 -2.76 -14.98 -0.55
N LEU A 90 -2.20 -13.99 -1.26
CA LEU A 90 -2.95 -13.18 -2.22
C LEU A 90 -2.77 -13.77 -3.61
N GLY A 91 -3.85 -14.35 -4.15
CA GLY A 91 -3.88 -14.84 -5.51
C GLY A 91 -3.64 -13.72 -6.51
N LYS A 92 -2.81 -13.97 -7.52
CA LYS A 92 -2.56 -13.04 -8.64
C LYS A 92 -2.93 -13.66 -9.98
N PRO A 93 -4.22 -13.97 -10.21
CA PRO A 93 -4.64 -14.49 -11.51
C PRO A 93 -4.37 -13.43 -12.59
N ASN A 94 -3.40 -13.71 -13.48
CA ASN A 94 -3.01 -12.77 -14.53
C ASN A 94 -4.19 -12.33 -15.40
N LYS A 95 -5.16 -13.22 -15.63
CA LYS A 95 -6.39 -12.90 -16.37
C LYS A 95 -7.21 -11.77 -15.75
N ILE A 96 -7.20 -11.64 -14.42
CA ILE A 96 -7.92 -10.59 -13.70
C ILE A 96 -7.03 -9.37 -13.51
N ARG A 97 -5.82 -9.57 -12.97
CA ARG A 97 -4.87 -8.49 -12.67
C ARG A 97 -4.50 -7.68 -13.91
N LEU A 98 -4.27 -8.34 -15.04
CA LEU A 98 -3.96 -7.74 -16.34
C LEU A 98 -5.17 -7.72 -17.28
N GLY A 99 -6.37 -7.99 -16.77
CA GLY A 99 -7.61 -7.93 -17.53
C GLY A 99 -8.00 -6.50 -17.90
N ASN A 100 -9.06 -6.37 -18.70
CA ASN A 100 -9.58 -5.07 -19.05
C ASN A 100 -10.32 -4.44 -17.85
N TRP A 101 -9.69 -3.46 -17.19
CA TRP A 101 -10.30 -2.69 -16.09
C TRP A 101 -11.13 -1.49 -16.57
N GLU A 102 -11.16 -1.23 -17.87
CA GLU A 102 -11.91 -0.14 -18.51
C GLU A 102 -13.25 -0.60 -19.11
N VAL A 103 -13.56 -1.89 -19.00
CA VAL A 103 -14.88 -2.47 -19.35
C VAL A 103 -16.01 -1.71 -18.64
N ASP A 104 -17.20 -1.62 -19.25
CA ASP A 104 -18.33 -0.85 -18.69
C ASP A 104 -18.80 -1.36 -17.32
N VAL A 105 -18.78 -2.69 -17.12
CA VAL A 105 -19.18 -3.34 -15.87
C VAL A 105 -18.11 -4.34 -15.46
N LEU A 106 -17.52 -4.14 -14.28
CA LEU A 106 -16.53 -5.06 -13.72
C LEU A 106 -17.18 -6.41 -13.38
N SER A 107 -16.45 -7.48 -13.65
CA SER A 107 -16.87 -8.82 -13.22
C SER A 107 -16.80 -8.94 -11.69
N LYS A 108 -17.52 -9.92 -11.14
CA LYS A 108 -17.44 -10.25 -9.71
C LYS A 108 -15.99 -10.55 -9.28
N GLU A 109 -15.24 -11.27 -10.11
CA GLU A 109 -13.83 -11.62 -9.85
C GLU A 109 -12.92 -10.37 -9.82
N GLN A 110 -13.17 -9.38 -10.69
CA GLN A 110 -12.46 -8.10 -10.66
C GLN A 110 -12.78 -7.30 -9.39
N LEU A 111 -14.07 -7.24 -9.02
CA LEU A 111 -14.50 -6.56 -7.79
C LEU A 111 -13.88 -7.20 -6.54
N GLU A 112 -13.92 -8.54 -6.45
CA GLU A 112 -13.33 -9.29 -5.34
C GLU A 112 -11.81 -9.09 -5.28
N TYR A 113 -11.12 -9.15 -6.43
CA TYR A 113 -9.68 -8.90 -6.50
C TYR A 113 -9.33 -7.49 -5.99
N ALA A 114 -10.00 -6.45 -6.49
CA ALA A 114 -9.73 -5.05 -6.12
C ALA A 114 -10.07 -4.78 -4.64
N ALA A 115 -11.18 -5.32 -4.14
CA ALA A 115 -11.56 -5.20 -2.74
C ALA A 115 -10.56 -5.93 -1.82
N THR A 116 -10.09 -7.11 -2.23
CA THR A 116 -9.11 -7.90 -1.46
C THR A 116 -7.77 -7.18 -1.34
N ASP A 117 -7.26 -6.57 -2.42
CA ASP A 117 -6.00 -5.80 -2.38
C ASP A 117 -6.10 -4.60 -1.41
N ALA A 118 -7.24 -3.90 -1.39
CA ALA A 118 -7.49 -2.80 -0.45
C ALA A 118 -7.63 -3.30 1.01
N PHE A 119 -8.37 -4.38 1.24
CA PHE A 119 -8.51 -5.00 2.56
C PHE A 119 -7.16 -5.49 3.09
N ALA A 120 -6.38 -6.18 2.27
CA ALA A 120 -5.05 -6.66 2.66
C ALA A 120 -4.13 -5.50 3.06
N SER A 121 -4.15 -4.39 2.31
CA SER A 121 -3.39 -3.20 2.66
C SER A 121 -3.80 -2.61 4.02
N TRP A 122 -5.11 -2.49 4.27
CA TRP A 122 -5.64 -2.05 5.57
C TRP A 122 -5.22 -2.99 6.70
N GLN A 123 -5.41 -4.31 6.55
CA GLN A 123 -5.07 -5.30 7.55
C GLN A 123 -3.57 -5.31 7.86
N LEU A 124 -2.72 -5.23 6.83
CA LEU A 124 -1.27 -5.17 6.99
C LEU A 124 -0.82 -3.93 7.73
N TYR A 125 -1.43 -2.78 7.46
CA TYR A 125 -1.18 -1.57 8.24
C TYR A 125 -1.48 -1.78 9.73
N GLN A 126 -2.64 -2.40 10.04
CA GLN A 126 -3.06 -2.68 11.41
C GLN A 126 -2.09 -3.63 12.13
N VAL A 127 -1.53 -4.61 11.43
CA VAL A 127 -0.47 -5.47 11.97
C VAL A 127 0.83 -4.68 12.17
N LEU A 128 1.31 -3.98 11.15
CA LEU A 128 2.59 -3.25 11.18
C LEU A 128 2.64 -2.17 12.26
N ARG A 129 1.55 -1.41 12.47
CA ARG A 129 1.46 -0.41 13.55
C ARG A 129 1.53 -1.01 14.94
N SER A 130 1.18 -2.28 15.10
CA SER A 130 1.22 -2.98 16.39
C SER A 130 2.61 -3.51 16.74
N LEU A 131 3.51 -3.60 15.75
CA LEU A 131 4.87 -4.05 15.94
C LEU A 131 5.76 -2.91 16.50
N PRO A 132 6.74 -3.22 17.37
CA PRO A 132 7.74 -2.26 17.79
C PRO A 132 8.64 -1.89 16.61
N ASP A 133 9.25 -0.70 16.66
CA ASP A 133 10.35 -0.37 15.73
C ASP A 133 11.56 -1.26 16.01
N THR A 134 12.22 -1.73 14.96
CA THR A 134 13.49 -2.43 15.17
C THR A 134 14.54 -1.43 15.63
N LYS A 135 15.24 -1.75 16.72
CA LYS A 135 16.42 -0.97 17.14
C LYS A 135 17.42 -1.00 15.98
N GLU A 136 17.73 0.15 15.41
CA GLU A 136 18.82 0.23 14.44
C GLU A 136 20.08 -0.29 15.13
N VAL A 137 20.75 -1.28 14.52
CA VAL A 137 22.10 -1.64 14.92
C VAL A 137 22.95 -0.47 14.46
N ALA A 138 23.31 0.42 15.39
CA ALA A 138 24.30 1.46 15.14
C ALA A 138 25.54 0.78 14.57
N ASP A 139 25.88 1.10 13.32
CA ASP A 139 27.06 0.59 12.64
C ASP A 139 28.29 1.19 13.34
N GLY A 140 28.82 0.44 14.31
CA GLY A 140 30.05 0.76 15.01
C GLY A 140 31.26 0.54 14.11
N ARG A 141 31.49 1.46 13.17
CA ARG A 141 32.81 1.64 12.55
C ARG A 141 33.51 2.80 13.24
N SER A 142 34.13 2.50 14.38
CA SER A 142 35.26 3.29 14.87
C SER A 142 36.45 3.02 13.96
N GLU A 143 36.92 4.05 13.27
CA GLU A 143 38.19 4.07 12.54
C GLU A 143 39.33 3.83 13.54
N GLU A 144 40.00 2.68 13.43
CA GLU A 144 41.35 2.50 13.98
C GLU A 144 42.32 3.30 13.09
N ALA A 145 42.70 4.49 13.56
CA ALA A 145 43.88 5.17 13.04
C ALA A 145 45.13 4.46 13.58
N GLU A 146 45.73 3.63 12.73
CA GLU A 146 47.02 2.99 12.98
C GLU A 146 48.12 4.08 13.02
N VAL A 147 48.61 4.38 14.23
CA VAL A 147 49.81 5.20 14.45
C VAL A 147 51.00 4.29 14.25
N VAL A 148 51.74 4.48 13.16
CA VAL A 148 53.03 3.81 12.93
C VAL A 148 54.17 4.76 13.37
N PRO A 149 55.21 4.27 14.08
CA PRO A 149 56.30 5.09 14.63
C PRO A 149 57.21 5.76 13.59
#